data_AF-A0A1Q2KZ42-F1
#
_entry.id   AF-A0A1Q2KZ42-F1
#
_cell.length_a   1.000
_cell.length_b   1.000
_cell.length_c   1.000
_cell.angle_alpha   90.00
_cell.angle_beta   90.00
_cell.angle_gamma   90.00
#
_symmetry.space_group_name_H-M   'P 1'
#
loop_
_entity.id
_entity.type
_entity.pdbx_description
1 polymer ?
#
loop_
_entity_poly.entity_id
_entity_poly.type
_entity_poly.pdbx_seq_one_letter_code
_entity_poly.pdbx_strand_id
1 'polypeptide(L)' 'MEFVKKACLKNTDVTTHFFLCKIKEGQITYQDPDDSIEEIAWKTSDESLKLEHDYPEDQETLLSFLWTSGCQAF' A
#
# COMPACT_ATOMS: atom_id res chain seq x y z
N MET A 1 -3.89 -12.05 -3.74
CA MET A 1 -4.93 -12.09 -2.70
C MET A 1 -5.53 -10.69 -2.63
N GLU A 2 -6.86 -10.58 -2.69
CA GLU A 2 -7.58 -9.31 -2.57
C GLU A 2 -8.09 -9.16 -1.13
N PHE A 3 -7.96 -7.97 -0.56
CA PHE A 3 -8.53 -7.60 0.73
C PHE A 3 -9.38 -6.34 0.56
N VAL A 4 -10.60 -6.34 1.10
CA VAL A 4 -11.56 -5.24 0.95
C VAL A 4 -11.85 -4.64 2.31
N LYS A 5 -11.55 -3.34 2.47
CA LYS A 5 -11.89 -2.56 3.65
C LYS A 5 -13.10 -1.67 3.34
N LYS A 6 -14.07 -1.64 4.26
CA LYS A 6 -15.20 -0.69 4.23
C LYS A 6 -15.14 0.17 5.47
N ALA A 7 -15.18 1.48 5.32
CA ALA A 7 -15.11 2.43 6.43
C ALA A 7 -15.93 3.68 6.14
N CYS A 8 -16.45 4.34 7.18
CA CYS A 8 -17.02 5.68 7.07
C CYS A 8 -15.97 6.69 7.55
N LEU A 9 -15.42 7.49 6.63
CA LEU A 9 -14.38 8.48 6.89
C LEU A 9 -14.94 9.87 6.63
N LYS A 10 -14.94 10.75 7.64
CA LYS A 10 -15.40 12.15 7.51
C LYS A 10 -16.78 12.26 6.83
N ASN A 11 -17.75 11.42 7.24
CA ASN A 11 -19.10 11.31 6.68
C ASN A 11 -19.17 10.83 5.22
N THR A 12 -18.13 10.15 4.74
CA THR A 12 -18.10 9.52 3.42
C THR A 12 -17.90 8.02 3.59
N ASP A 13 -18.75 7.23 2.96
CA ASP A 13 -18.58 5.79 2.91
C ASP A 13 -17.53 5.44 1.86
N VAL A 14 -16.42 4.87 2.31
CA VAL A 14 -15.26 4.54 1.48
C VAL A 14 -15.09 3.02 1.45
N THR A 15 -14.85 2.49 0.25
CA THR A 15 -14.46 1.09 0.04
C THR A 15 -13.08 1.06 -0.61
N THR A 16 -12.12 0.45 0.08
CA THR A 16 -10.74 0.34 -0.40
C THR A 16 -10.44 -1.11 -0.74
N HIS A 17 -9.91 -1.34 -1.94
CA HIS A 17 -9.48 -2.65 -2.42
C HIS A 17 -7.95 -2.72 -2.43
N PHE A 18 -7.39 -3.67 -1.69
CA PHE A 18 -5.95 -3.90 -1.61
C PHE A 18 -5.57 -5.16 -2.40
N PHE A 19 -4.53 -5.04 -3.21
CA PHE A 19 -3.97 -6.14 -3.98
C PHE A 19 -2.49 -6.34 -3.62
N LEU A 20 -2.18 -7.48 -3.02
CA LEU A 20 -0.79 -7.85 -2.75
C LEU A 20 -0.14 -8.42 -4.01
N CYS A 21 0.86 -7.70 -4.52
CA CYS A 21 1.60 -8.04 -5.73
C CYS A 21 3.07 -8.34 -5.43
N LYS A 22 3.67 -9.27 -6.17
CA LYS A 22 5.11 -9.52 -6.14
C LYS A 22 5.72 -9.09 -7.46
N ILE A 23 6.62 -8.12 -7.41
CA ILE A 23 7.41 -7.73 -8.57
C ILE A 23 8.46 -8.81 -8.81
N LYS A 24 8.57 -9.25 -10.07
CA LYS A 24 9.52 -10.29 -10.48
C LYS A 24 10.76 -9.69 -11.13
N GLU A 25 10.59 -8.61 -11.86
CA GLU A 25 11.61 -7.91 -12.63
C GLU A 25 11.08 -6.52 -13.06
N GLY A 26 11.95 -5.65 -13.56
CA GLY A 26 11.60 -4.32 -14.05
C GLY A 26 12.13 -3.17 -13.20
N GLN A 27 11.96 -1.95 -13.71
CA GLN A 27 12.21 -0.70 -13.00
C GLN A 27 10.86 -0.07 -12.63
N ILE A 28 10.84 0.83 -11.65
CA ILE A 28 9.62 1.59 -11.32
C ILE A 28 9.20 2.38 -12.56
N THR A 29 8.01 2.06 -13.08
CA THR A 29 7.35 2.81 -14.15
C THR A 29 5.90 2.98 -13.76
N TYR A 30 5.33 4.15 -14.03
CA TYR A 30 3.94 4.43 -13.75
C TYR A 30 3.29 5.18 -14.92
N GLN A 31 1.97 5.09 -14.99
CA GLN A 31 1.16 5.83 -15.94
C GLN A 31 0.42 6.91 -15.15
N ASP A 32 0.77 8.16 -15.42
CA ASP A 32 0.16 9.32 -14.79
C ASP A 32 -0.42 10.24 -15.88
N PRO A 33 -1.55 9.86 -16.49
CA PRO A 33 -2.12 10.61 -17.59
C PRO A 33 -2.69 11.97 -17.17
N ASP A 34 -2.86 12.21 -15.87
CA ASP A 34 -3.39 13.46 -15.31
C ASP A 34 -2.34 14.28 -14.55
N ASP A 35 -1.06 13.87 -14.58
CA ASP A 35 0.08 14.52 -13.93
C ASP A 35 -0.15 14.78 -12.42
N SER A 36 -0.90 13.92 -11.74
CA SER A 36 -1.26 14.07 -10.33
C SER A 36 -0.26 13.44 -9.36
N ILE A 37 0.69 12.65 -9.86
CA ILE A 37 1.66 11.93 -9.03
C ILE A 37 2.96 12.72 -8.93
N GLU A 38 3.28 13.19 -7.72
CA GLU A 38 4.52 13.94 -7.48
C GLU A 38 5.77 13.03 -7.38
N GLU A 39 5.68 11.89 -6.69
CA GLU A 39 6.80 10.96 -6.47
C GLU A 39 6.32 9.51 -6.43
N ILE A 40 7.13 8.59 -6.97
CA ILE A 40 7.01 7.15 -6.69
C ILE A 40 8.33 6.57 -6.22
N ALA A 41 8.28 5.83 -5.11
CA ALA A 41 9.42 5.12 -4.57
C ALA A 41 9.00 3.81 -3.88
N TRP A 42 9.90 2.83 -3.88
CA TRP A 42 9.82 1.71 -2.94
C TRP A 42 10.26 2.19 -1.57
N LYS A 43 9.43 1.99 -0.55
CA LYS A 43 9.75 2.27 0.84
C LYS A 43 9.76 0.96 1.63
N THR A 44 10.68 0.83 2.57
CA THR A 44 10.66 -0.23 3.59
C THR A 44 9.50 -0.01 4.57
N SER A 45 9.18 -1.01 5.39
CA SER A 45 8.15 -0.86 6.44
C SER A 45 8.47 0.28 7.40
N ASP A 46 9.73 0.45 7.78
CA ASP A 46 10.16 1.51 8.71
C ASP A 46 10.11 2.91 8.09
N GLU A 47 10.35 3.02 6.78
CA GLU A 47 10.20 4.27 6.03
C GLU A 47 8.73 4.63 5.82
N SER A 48 7.88 3.64 5.54
CA SER A 48 6.44 3.83 5.37
C SER A 48 5.80 4.44 6.63
N LEU A 49 6.23 4.00 7.81
CA LEU A 49 5.74 4.52 9.10
C LEU A 49 6.11 5.99 9.37
N LYS A 50 6.99 6.58 8.58
CA LYS A 50 7.48 7.96 8.74
C LYS A 50 6.93 8.90 7.66
N LEU A 51 6.08 8.42 6.76
CA LEU A 51 5.48 9.23 5.70
C LEU A 51 4.50 10.24 6.32
N GLU A 52 4.70 11.53 6.02
CA GLU A 52 3.86 12.61 6.52
C GLU A 52 2.45 12.58 5.92
N HIS A 53 2.35 12.23 4.64
CA HIS A 53 1.10 12.14 3.88
C HIS A 53 0.62 10.68 3.74
N ASP A 54 0.56 9.97 4.86
CA ASP A 54 0.04 8.61 4.93
C ASP A 54 -1.43 8.57 5.40
N TYR A 55 -2.08 7.43 5.16
CA TYR A 55 -3.39 7.09 5.74
C TYR A 55 -3.18 6.22 6.98
N PRO A 56 -3.06 6.80 8.18
CA PRO A 56 -2.72 6.06 9.40
C PRO A 56 -3.72 4.94 9.72
N GLU A 57 -4.97 5.08 9.31
CA GLU A 57 -6.01 4.07 9.47
C GLU A 57 -5.79 2.78 8.66
N ASP A 58 -4.86 2.79 7.69
CA ASP A 58 -4.51 1.65 6.85
C ASP A 58 -3.16 1.02 7.21
N GLN A 59 -2.33 1.69 8.04
CA GLN A 59 -0.97 1.24 8.36
C GLN A 59 -0.90 -0.18 8.90
N GLU A 60 -1.76 -0.55 9.85
CA GLU A 60 -1.79 -1.90 10.43
C GLU A 60 -2.08 -2.96 9.35
N THR A 61 -3.02 -2.66 8.44
CA THR A 61 -3.38 -3.54 7.33
C THR A 61 -2.20 -3.71 6.37
N LEU A 62 -1.58 -2.61 5.96
CA LEU A 62 -0.43 -2.62 5.05
C LEU A 62 0.76 -3.40 5.64
N LEU A 63 1.08 -3.19 6.91
CA LEU A 63 2.15 -3.90 7.60
C LEU A 63 1.86 -5.41 7.74
N SER A 64 0.60 -5.79 7.96
CA SER A 64 0.22 -7.20 8.07
C SER A 64 0.55 -8.00 6.79
N PHE A 65 0.46 -7.37 5.62
CA PHE A 65 0.79 -8.01 4.34
C PHE A 65 2.30 -8.29 4.20
N LEU A 66 3.14 -7.40 4.74
CA LEU A 66 4.59 -7.56 4.71
C LEU A 66 5.05 -8.70 5.64
N TRP A 67 4.44 -8.81 6.83
CA TRP A 67 4.82 -9.82 7.81
C TRP A 67 4.39 -11.24 7.43
N THR A 68 3.23 -11.38 6.78
CA THR A 68 2.70 -12.70 6.35
C THR A 68 3.60 -13.37 5.29
N SER A 69 4.46 -12.58 4.62
CA SER A 69 5.38 -13.06 3.59
C SER A 69 6.67 -13.70 4.15
N GLY A 70 6.86 -13.70 5.48
CA GLY A 70 8.08 -14.21 6.15
C GLY A 70 8.13 -15.72 6.44
N CYS A 71 7.02 -16.46 6.26
CA CYS A 71 6.98 -17.90 6.49
C CYS A 71 6.97 -18.70 5.16
N GLN A 72 8.10 -18.68 4.46
CA GLN A 72 8.51 -19.77 3.57
C GLN A 72 10.00 -20.04 3.82
N ALA A 73 10.29 -20.75 4.92
CA ALA A 73 11.55 -21.45 5.10
C ALA A 73 11.40 -22.86 4.50
N PHE A 74 12.40 -23.26 3.72
CA PHE A 74 12.53 -24.56 3.06
C PHE A 74 12.59 -25.73 4.04
#